data_AF-A0A963QWN4-F1
#
_entry.id   AF-A0A963QWN4-F1
#
_cell.length_a   1.000
_cell.length_b   1.000
_cell.length_c   1.000
_cell.angle_alpha   90.00
_cell.angle_beta   90.00
_cell.angle_gamma   90.00
#
_symmetry.space_group_name_H-M   'P 1'
#
loop_
_entity.id
_entity.type
_entity.pdbx_description
1 polymer ?
#
loop_
_entity_poly.entity_id
_entity_poly.type
_entity_poly.pdbx_seq_one_letter_code
_entity_poly.pdbx_strand_id
1 'polypeptide(L)' 'MARVRSVAGVSAPTPRPTRWALIYALVYLGLPLVAVLGLADLLLYLFFTHVLGRCYGLFCLL' A
#
# COMPACT_ATOMS: atom_id res chain seq x y z
N MET A 1 -5.51 5.32 -22.69
CA MET A 1 -4.40 5.91 -23.48
C MET A 1 -4.40 7.42 -23.27
N ALA A 2 -3.32 7.98 -22.70
CA ALA A 2 -3.21 9.43 -22.50
C ALA A 2 -3.12 10.14 -23.85
N ARG A 3 -4.02 11.11 -24.09
CA ARG A 3 -4.06 11.88 -25.35
C ARG A 3 -2.85 12.81 -25.41
N VAL A 4 -1.97 12.62 -26.39
CA VAL A 4 -0.83 13.52 -26.64
C VAL A 4 -1.40 14.85 -27.10
N ARG A 5 -1.22 15.89 -26.28
CA ARG A 5 -1.66 17.25 -26.59
C ARG A 5 -0.44 18.04 -27.05
N SER A 6 -0.46 18.51 -28.29
CA SER A 6 0.60 19.37 -28.81
C SER A 6 0.51 20.74 -28.15
N VAL A 7 1.65 21.25 -27.67
CA VAL A 7 1.78 22.61 -27.14
C VAL A 7 2.74 23.35 -28.06
N ALA A 8 2.29 24.46 -28.65
CA ALA A 8 3.07 25.25 -29.61
C ALA A 8 3.66 24.44 -30.79
N GLY A 9 2.94 23.41 -31.27
CA GLY A 9 3.40 22.56 -32.38
C GLY A 9 4.40 21.46 -31.99
N VAL A 10 4.83 21.40 -30.73
CA VAL A 10 5.72 20.36 -30.21
C VAL A 10 4.91 19.32 -29.43
N SER A 11 5.05 18.05 -29.81
CA SER A 11 4.50 16.92 -29.06
C SER A 11 5.51 16.46 -28.01
N ALA A 12 5.23 16.75 -26.74
CA ALA A 12 6.03 16.21 -25.65
C ALA A 12 5.76 14.71 -25.48
N PRO A 13 6.80 13.88 -25.25
CA PRO A 13 6.62 12.47 -24.95
C PRO A 13 5.87 12.28 -23.62
N THR A 14 5.08 11.22 -23.53
CA THR A 14 4.37 10.86 -22.29
C THR A 14 5.35 10.65 -21.15
N PRO A 15 5.05 11.14 -19.93
CA PRO A 15 5.90 10.92 -18.77
C PRO A 15 6.01 9.42 -18.50
N ARG A 16 7.25 8.92 -18.44
CA ARG A 16 7.54 7.52 -18.15
C ARG A 16 7.65 7.32 -16.64
N PRO A 17 7.11 6.23 -16.07
CA PRO A 17 7.31 5.93 -14.66
C PRO A 17 8.80 5.77 -14.39
N THR A 18 9.31 6.62 -13.50
CA THR A 18 10.70 6.58 -13.04
C THR A 18 10.81 5.75 -11.77
N ARG A 19 12.03 5.41 -11.34
CA ARG A 19 12.24 4.76 -10.02
C ARG A 19 11.64 5.57 -8.87
N TRP A 20 11.64 6.90 -8.99
CA TRP A 20 10.99 7.80 -8.05
C TRP A 20 9.47 7.63 -8.01
N ALA A 21 8.81 7.41 -9.16
CA ALA A 21 7.38 7.13 -9.19
C ALA A 21 7.02 5.86 -8.39
N LEU A 22 7.87 4.82 -8.46
CA LEU A 22 7.70 3.61 -7.66
C LEU A 22 7.86 3.91 -6.16
N ILE A 23 8.89 4.67 -5.78
CA ILE A 23 9.12 5.06 -4.37
C ILE A 23 7.92 5.83 -3.84
N TYR A 24 7.41 6.81 -4.60
CA TYR A 24 6.24 7.57 -4.19
C TYR A 24 4.98 6.71 -4.08
N ALA A 25 4.76 5.79 -5.01
CA ALA A 25 3.65 4.84 -4.91
C ALA A 25 3.78 3.97 -3.65
N LEU A 26 4.98 3.50 -3.32
CA LEU A 26 5.21 2.69 -2.14
C LEU A 26 5.00 3.49 -0.84
N VAL A 27 5.47 4.73 -0.78
CA VAL A 27 5.37 5.58 0.41
C VAL A 27 3.95 6.11 0.62
N TYR A 28 3.28 6.58 -0.43
CA TYR A 28 1.97 7.22 -0.29
C TYR A 28 0.78 6.27 -0.45
N LEU A 29 1.00 5.06 -0.96
CA LEU A 29 -0.05 4.09 -1.22
C LEU A 29 0.23 2.77 -0.51
N GLY A 30 1.46 2.26 -0.64
CA GLY A 30 1.89 1.04 0.04
C GLY A 30 1.94 1.19 1.57
N LEU A 31 2.64 2.21 2.08
CA LEU A 31 2.81 2.43 3.51
C LEU A 31 1.49 2.62 4.26
N PRO A 32 0.54 3.47 3.83
CA PRO A 32 -0.73 3.59 4.53
C PRO A 32 -1.55 2.29 4.46
N LEU A 33 -1.52 1.59 3.33
CA LEU A 33 -2.22 0.31 3.20
C LEU A 33 -1.65 -0.73 4.19
N VAL A 34 -0.33 -0.87 4.26
CA VAL A 34 0.35 -1.77 5.20
C VAL A 34 0.09 -1.34 6.64
N ALA A 35 0.08 -0.05 6.95
CA ALA A 35 -0.22 0.46 8.29
C ALA A 35 -1.64 0.11 8.73
N VAL A 36 -2.64 0.29 7.84
CA VAL A 36 -4.03 -0.06 8.13
C VAL A 36 -4.20 -1.56 8.33
N LEU A 37 -3.61 -2.38 7.45
CA LEU A 37 -3.66 -3.83 7.56
C LEU A 37 -2.94 -4.34 8.82
N GLY A 38 -1.79 -3.76 9.16
CA GLY A 38 -1.06 -4.10 10.38
C GLY A 38 -1.82 -3.71 11.65
N LEU A 39 -2.51 -2.57 11.64
CA LEU A 39 -3.41 -2.18 12.74
C LEU A 39 -4.58 -3.14 12.88
N ALA A 40 -5.20 -3.53 11.77
CA ALA A 40 -6.29 -4.51 11.79
C ALA A 40 -5.82 -5.86 12.36
N ASP A 41 -4.64 -6.33 11.96
CA ASP A 41 -4.08 -7.58 12.44
C ASP A 41 -3.76 -7.51 13.95
N LEU A 42 -3.20 -6.38 14.42
CA LEU A 42 -2.97 -6.15 15.85
C LEU A 42 -4.29 -6.16 16.66
N LEU A 43 -5.34 -5.51 16.14
CA LEU A 43 -6.65 -5.50 16.78
C LEU A 43 -7.25 -6.90 16.85
N LEU A 44 -7.15 -7.69 15.78
CA LEU A 44 -7.61 -9.08 15.78
C LEU A 44 -6.82 -9.90 16.79
N TYR A 45 -5.48 -9.80 16.80
CA TYR A 45 -4.64 -10.49 17.76
C TYR A 45 -5.09 -10.19 19.20
N LEU A 46 -5.25 -8.92 19.57
CA LEU A 46 -5.72 -8.52 20.90
C LEU A 46 -7.12 -9.04 21.20
N PHE A 47 -8.02 -9.01 20.23
CA PHE A 47 -9.38 -9.50 20.39
C PHE A 47 -9.42 -11.01 20.65
N PHE A 48 -8.73 -11.80 19.83
CA PHE A 48 -8.72 -13.26 20.00
C PHE A 48 -8.02 -13.70 21.28
N THR A 49 -6.91 -13.03 21.64
CA THR A 49 -6.16 -13.36 22.86
C THR A 49 -6.91 -12.96 24.13
N HIS A 50 -7.48 -11.75 24.20
CA HIS A 50 -8.11 -11.25 25.43
C HIS A 50 -9.60 -11.56 25.56
N VAL A 51 -10.34 -11.63 24.46
CA VAL A 51 -11.80 -11.85 24.50
C VAL A 51 -12.15 -13.32 24.32
N LEU A 52 -11.54 -13.99 23.34
CA LEU A 52 -11.84 -15.40 23.06
C LEU A 52 -10.92 -16.38 23.80
N GLY A 53 -9.84 -15.90 24.39
CA GLY A 53 -8.84 -16.76 25.06
C GLY A 53 -8.20 -17.77 24.12
N ARG A 54 -8.17 -17.48 22.81
CA ARG A 54 -7.60 -18.35 21.78
C ARG A 54 -6.33 -17.73 21.22
N CYS A 55 -5.39 -18.60 20.83
CA CYS A 55 -4.26 -18.17 20.04
C CYS A 55 -4.75 -17.66 18.67
N TYR A 56 -4.02 -16.73 18.04
CA TYR A 56 -4.36 -16.16 16.73
C TYR A 56 -3.11 -16.00 15.87
N GLY A 57 -3.22 -16.35 14.60
CA GLY A 57 -2.16 -16.20 13.61
C GLY A 57 -0.95 -17.10 13.85
N LEU A 58 0.26 -16.55 13.63
CA LEU A 58 1.52 -17.28 13.78
C LEU A 58 1.78 -17.76 15.21
N PHE A 59 1.19 -17.09 16.21
CA PHE A 59 1.32 -17.49 17.62
C PHE A 59 0.51 -18.74 17.99
N CYS A 60 -0.35 -19.26 17.09
CA CYS A 60 -0.93 -20.60 17.27
C CYS A 60 0.00 -21.73 16.81
N LEU A 61 1.03 -21.43 16.01
CA LEU A 61 1.95 -22.42 15.45
C LEU A 61 3.20 -22.64 16.33
N LEU A 62 3.34 -21.84 17.40
CA LEU A 62 4.37 -21.92 18.45
C LEU A 62 3.78 -22.57 19.69
#